data_AF-A0AAD2A9J7-F1
#
_entry.id   AF-A0AAD2A9J7-F1
#
_cell.length_a   1.000
_cell.length_b   1.000
_cell.length_c   1.000
_cell.angle_alpha   90.00
_cell.angle_beta   90.00
_cell.angle_gamma   90.00
#
_symmetry.space_group_name_H-M   'P 1'
#
loop_
_entity.id
_entity.type
_entity.pdbx_description
1 polymer ?
#
loop_
_entity_poly.entity_id
_entity_poly.type
_entity_poly.pdbx_seq_one_letter_code
_entity_poly.pdbx_strand_id
1 'polypeptide(L)'
;MMYGSTHSKIDLAIEYQAQIPVLRPSIRARRANITVKFQDLYGFTMEGNVDDVNVLNEVTEKVREQGRVWWSLEASKGVNWYLQTQSTSTLKTSLKFSVLVNAITLKRLIRKGIPPSLRPKVWFSLLGAAKKKSTVPESYYNDLTGAVEDKVTPATKQIDHVPNVAISSHCNSETVSKTFEKCTTLPSQQASISWTFHPHNATLDLVFFGSFISPSGWVGFGINPISPEMTGTRALIAFPDPNSGQLVLLPYILDPTVKLQRTPLLSRPLDIHLLSSSATLYGGRMATIHDGATIQIYATFKLVPNKTKIHYVWNRGLYVQGYSPTIHQTAINDLSSIATIDVLSATTAKTHTNNIRTLKIIHGVINSISWGILLPIGAVTARYLRHIQALGPAWFYAHAGVQLFAVFLGTVGFSIGIRLGELSPGRVYGLHQKLGYAAFCLGWLQTLALLFRPKTTNKFRKYWKSYHHFVGYACVVLGVVNCFQGFQVMGESRSYALLAYCLCLSTLIGICIALEVNSWVIFCRKSKEDKLRREGLIGIGGSDQKGSGSSHG
;
A
#
# COMPACT_ATOMS: atom_id res chain seq x y z
N MET A 1 -2.75 -101.83 50.18
CA MET A 1 -1.67 -102.18 49.24
C MET A 1 -1.77 -101.24 48.05
N MET A 2 -0.64 -100.63 47.70
CA MET A 2 -0.38 -99.73 46.57
C MET A 2 -1.22 -98.44 46.47
N TYR A 3 -0.48 -97.35 46.66
CA TYR A 3 -0.86 -95.97 46.90
C TYR A 3 -0.83 -95.14 45.61
N GLY A 4 -1.65 -94.09 45.58
CA GLY A 4 -1.58 -93.01 44.61
C GLY A 4 -2.51 -91.86 45.01
N SER A 5 -2.39 -91.41 46.25
CA SER A 5 -3.22 -90.37 46.87
C SER A 5 -2.60 -88.97 46.72
N THR A 6 -3.46 -88.01 46.40
CA THR A 6 -3.23 -86.56 46.46
C THR A 6 -3.28 -86.04 47.91
N HIS A 7 -2.32 -85.18 48.32
CA HIS A 7 -2.55 -83.85 48.93
C HIS A 7 -1.29 -83.21 49.56
N SER A 8 -1.25 -81.86 49.46
CA SER A 8 -0.59 -80.82 50.29
C SER A 8 0.95 -80.80 50.42
N LYS A 9 1.62 -79.75 49.92
CA LYS A 9 1.91 -78.43 50.56
C LYS A 9 2.90 -78.55 51.73
N ILE A 10 3.97 -77.73 51.65
CA ILE A 10 4.85 -77.20 52.72
C ILE A 10 6.33 -77.62 52.55
N ASP A 11 7.18 -76.59 52.57
CA ASP A 11 8.64 -76.57 52.75
C ASP A 11 9.58 -76.94 51.59
N LEU A 12 9.82 -75.94 50.73
CA LEU A 12 11.15 -75.60 50.23
C LEU A 12 11.12 -74.16 49.69
N ALA A 13 10.78 -73.23 50.59
CA ALA A 13 10.94 -71.81 50.41
C ALA A 13 11.65 -71.27 51.65
N ILE A 14 12.98 -71.26 51.61
CA ILE A 14 13.99 -70.57 52.42
C ILE A 14 15.27 -71.18 51.83
N GLU A 15 16.02 -70.53 50.94
CA GLU A 15 16.94 -69.46 51.32
C GLU A 15 17.57 -68.91 50.02
N TYR A 16 17.08 -67.79 49.51
CA TYR A 16 17.86 -66.87 48.64
C TYR A 16 17.18 -65.50 48.66
N GLN A 17 17.11 -64.93 49.87
CA GLN A 17 16.61 -63.59 50.10
C GLN A 17 17.79 -62.62 50.08
N ALA A 18 18.20 -62.20 48.88
CA ALA A 18 19.07 -61.04 48.69
C ALA A 18 18.20 -59.82 48.33
N GLN A 19 18.08 -58.93 49.32
CA GLN A 19 17.59 -57.55 49.31
C GLN A 19 17.44 -56.88 47.92
N ILE A 20 16.20 -56.53 47.55
CA ILE A 20 15.92 -55.43 46.61
C ILE A 20 15.15 -54.35 47.39
N PRO A 21 15.71 -53.14 47.56
CA PRO A 21 14.97 -52.04 48.15
C PRO A 21 13.86 -51.59 47.19
N VAL A 22 12.62 -51.56 47.67
CA VAL A 22 11.51 -50.89 46.97
C VAL A 22 11.82 -49.40 46.92
N LEU A 23 12.32 -48.91 45.78
CA LEU A 23 12.54 -47.49 45.52
C LEU A 23 11.21 -46.74 45.56
N ARG A 24 10.97 -46.00 46.63
CA ARG A 24 9.87 -45.03 46.71
C ARG A 24 10.13 -43.94 45.64
N PRO A 25 9.20 -43.68 44.70
CA PRO A 25 9.44 -42.73 43.62
C PRO A 25 9.72 -41.32 44.17
N SER A 26 10.71 -40.66 43.55
CA SER A 26 11.16 -39.32 43.93
C SER A 26 10.02 -38.30 43.86
N ILE A 27 10.13 -37.22 44.64
CA ILE A 27 9.13 -36.12 44.66
C ILE A 27 8.93 -35.55 43.23
N ARG A 28 9.98 -35.56 42.41
CA ARG A 28 9.94 -35.15 41.00
C ARG A 28 9.09 -36.08 40.14
N ALA A 29 9.18 -37.40 40.35
CA ALA A 29 8.34 -38.38 39.65
C ALA A 29 6.86 -38.31 40.08
N ARG A 30 6.57 -37.91 41.32
CA ARG A 30 5.19 -37.68 41.78
C ARG A 30 4.56 -36.38 41.23
N ARG A 31 5.35 -35.32 41.02
CA ARG A 31 4.87 -34.05 40.43
C ARG A 31 4.59 -34.12 38.94
N ALA A 32 5.29 -34.99 38.20
CA ALA A 32 5.09 -35.16 36.76
C ALA A 32 3.71 -35.77 36.41
N ASN A 33 3.06 -36.45 37.35
CA ASN A 33 1.74 -37.08 37.16
C ASN A 33 0.55 -36.21 37.59
N ILE A 34 0.78 -34.96 38.03
CA ILE A 34 -0.29 -34.03 38.38
C ILE A 34 -0.47 -33.05 37.22
N THR A 35 -1.55 -33.26 36.46
CA THR A 35 -1.98 -32.33 35.41
C THR A 35 -2.89 -31.25 36.00
N VAL A 36 -2.62 -30.00 35.64
CA VAL A 36 -3.37 -28.83 36.11
C VAL A 36 -3.84 -28.05 34.89
N LYS A 37 -5.06 -27.51 34.96
CA LYS A 37 -5.59 -26.57 33.95
C LYS A 37 -5.07 -25.16 34.23
N PHE A 38 -4.51 -24.50 33.22
CA PHE A 38 -4.05 -23.11 33.31
C PHE A 38 -4.32 -22.38 31.99
N GLN A 39 -4.39 -21.05 32.01
CA GLN A 39 -4.60 -20.26 30.79
C GLN A 39 -3.27 -19.76 30.24
N ASP A 40 -3.11 -19.81 28.91
CA ASP A 40 -1.95 -19.25 28.22
C ASP A 40 -2.00 -17.72 28.10
N LEU A 41 -0.95 -17.13 27.52
CA LEU A 41 -0.80 -15.69 27.28
C LEU A 41 -1.92 -15.05 26.44
N TYR A 42 -2.76 -15.86 25.81
CA TYR A 42 -3.86 -15.44 24.94
C TYR A 42 -5.23 -15.86 25.48
N GLY A 43 -5.29 -16.37 26.72
CA GLY A 43 -6.52 -16.73 27.41
C GLY A 43 -7.05 -18.13 27.08
N PHE A 44 -6.28 -18.97 26.37
CA PHE A 44 -6.70 -20.34 26.08
C PHE A 44 -6.41 -21.26 27.25
N THR A 45 -7.43 -22.02 27.68
CA THR A 45 -7.28 -23.02 28.74
C THR A 45 -6.50 -24.23 28.20
N MET A 46 -5.36 -24.51 28.82
CA MET A 46 -4.42 -25.57 28.51
C MET A 46 -4.29 -26.51 29.71
N GLU A 47 -3.98 -27.78 29.48
CA GLU A 47 -3.66 -28.75 30.53
C GLU A 47 -2.17 -29.11 30.46
N GLY A 48 -1.46 -29.06 31.59
CA GLY A 48 -0.04 -29.42 31.65
C GLY A 48 0.43 -29.64 33.08
N ASN A 49 1.70 -29.96 33.24
CA ASN A 49 2.25 -30.22 34.57
C ASN A 49 2.60 -28.91 35.30
N VAL A 50 2.96 -29.01 36.57
CA VAL A 50 3.31 -27.84 37.40
C VAL A 50 4.54 -27.07 36.88
N ASP A 51 5.48 -27.76 36.22
CA ASP A 51 6.66 -27.12 35.63
C ASP A 51 6.28 -26.29 34.38
N ASP A 52 5.31 -26.76 33.58
CA ASP A 52 4.79 -26.03 32.42
C ASP A 52 4.11 -24.72 32.83
N VAL A 53 3.36 -24.74 33.95
CA VAL A 53 2.73 -23.55 34.54
C VAL A 53 3.79 -22.53 34.99
N ASN A 54 4.87 -23.01 35.62
CA ASN A 54 5.96 -22.14 36.08
C ASN A 54 6.70 -21.49 34.92
N VAL A 55 6.97 -22.25 33.85
CA VAL A 55 7.59 -21.71 32.63
C VAL A 55 6.68 -20.66 31.99
N LEU A 56 5.37 -20.91 31.93
CA LEU A 56 4.44 -19.94 31.38
C LEU A 56 4.36 -18.65 32.20
N ASN A 57 4.38 -18.75 33.54
CA ASN A 57 4.43 -17.58 34.42
C ASN A 57 5.71 -16.77 34.21
N GLU A 58 6.86 -17.43 34.04
CA GLU A 58 8.13 -16.76 33.75
C GLU A 58 8.10 -16.02 32.39
N VAL A 59 7.53 -16.65 31.37
CA VAL A 59 7.35 -16.03 30.04
C VAL A 59 6.38 -14.84 30.12
N THR A 60 5.32 -14.96 30.92
CA THR A 60 4.33 -13.88 31.13
C THR A 60 4.96 -12.67 31.78
N GLU A 61 5.78 -12.85 32.81
CA GLU A 61 6.52 -11.74 33.42
C GLU A 61 7.54 -11.11 32.47
N LYS A 62 8.27 -11.92 31.68
CA LYS A 62 9.20 -11.40 30.66
C LYS A 62 8.50 -10.60 29.55
N VAL A 63 7.32 -11.04 29.12
CA VAL A 63 6.49 -10.30 28.15
C VAL A 63 5.99 -8.98 28.76
N ARG A 64 5.60 -9.00 30.04
CA ARG A 64 5.16 -7.81 30.77
C ARG A 64 6.31 -6.79 30.92
N GLU A 65 7.53 -7.25 31.20
CA GLU A 65 8.75 -6.43 31.25
C GLU A 65 9.07 -5.80 29.88
N GLN A 66 9.04 -6.59 28.81
CA GLN A 66 9.24 -6.09 27.45
C GLN A 66 8.16 -5.07 27.06
N GLY A 67 6.91 -5.32 27.46
CA GLY A 67 5.83 -4.36 27.34
C GLY A 67 6.19 -3.02 28.00
N ARG A 68 6.60 -3.02 29.27
CA ARG A 68 7.00 -1.79 29.97
C ARG A 68 8.10 -1.01 29.24
N VAL A 69 9.10 -1.69 28.71
CA VAL A 69 10.19 -1.07 27.93
C VAL A 69 9.67 -0.51 26.60
N TRP A 70 8.74 -1.21 25.95
CA TRP A 70 8.11 -0.73 24.72
C TRP A 70 7.27 0.53 24.95
N TRP A 71 6.45 0.52 25.99
CA TRP A 71 5.63 1.66 26.41
C TRP A 71 6.49 2.88 26.77
N SER A 72 7.64 2.68 27.42
CA SER A 72 8.56 3.79 27.74
C SER A 72 9.27 4.35 26.49
N LEU A 73 9.62 3.48 25.53
CA LEU A 73 10.16 3.89 24.23
C LEU A 73 9.12 4.65 23.39
N GLU A 74 7.86 4.24 23.43
CA GLU A 74 6.77 4.89 22.71
C GLU A 74 6.36 6.22 23.36
N ALA A 75 6.40 6.30 24.69
CA ALA A 75 6.20 7.56 25.41
C ALA A 75 7.32 8.58 25.16
N SER A 76 8.57 8.13 24.97
CA SER A 76 9.73 9.01 24.74
C SER A 76 9.95 9.40 23.28
N LYS A 77 9.65 8.50 22.33
CA LYS A 77 9.92 8.71 20.89
C LYS A 77 8.65 8.94 20.05
N GLY A 78 7.47 8.85 20.65
CA GLY A 78 6.18 8.99 20.00
C GLY A 78 5.67 7.71 19.33
N VAL A 79 4.37 7.68 19.07
CA VAL A 79 3.69 6.56 18.38
C VAL A 79 4.29 6.40 16.98
N ASN A 80 4.65 5.18 16.60
CA ASN A 80 5.32 4.81 15.33
C ASN A 80 6.81 5.13 15.20
N TRP A 81 7.54 5.36 16.31
CA TRP A 81 9.00 5.59 16.28
C TRP A 81 9.79 4.48 15.54
N TYR A 82 9.29 3.25 15.55
CA TYR A 82 9.89 2.08 14.90
C TYR A 82 9.69 2.05 13.36
N LEU A 83 8.93 2.99 12.78
CA LEU A 83 8.73 3.12 11.33
C LEU A 83 9.66 4.15 10.67
N GLN A 84 10.44 4.92 11.45
CA GLN A 84 11.41 5.87 10.91
C GLN A 84 12.73 5.18 10.57
N THR A 85 12.97 4.93 9.28
CA THR A 85 14.29 4.59 8.75
C THR A 85 15.02 5.86 8.32
N GLN A 86 15.59 6.61 9.27
CA GLN A 86 16.66 7.56 8.96
C GLN A 86 17.99 7.00 9.48
N SER A 87 18.80 6.56 8.52
CA SER A 87 20.20 6.21 8.74
C SER A 87 21.01 7.50 8.78
N THR A 88 21.36 7.95 9.98
CA THR A 88 22.55 8.79 10.16
C THR A 88 23.74 7.88 10.40
N SER A 89 24.60 7.85 9.41
CA SER A 89 25.87 7.15 9.36
C SER A 89 26.84 7.66 10.40
N THR A 90 27.08 6.89 11.47
CA THR A 90 28.36 6.76 12.16
C THR A 90 28.26 5.63 13.17
N LEU A 91 28.79 4.44 12.83
CA LEU A 91 29.54 3.58 13.77
C LEU A 91 30.07 2.32 13.08
N LYS A 92 31.39 2.36 12.88
CA LYS A 92 32.38 1.28 12.84
C LYS A 92 31.89 -0.16 12.57
N THR A 93 32.39 -0.65 11.44
CA THR A 93 32.69 -2.05 11.13
C THR A 93 33.29 -2.82 12.31
N SER A 94 32.47 -3.64 12.96
CA SER A 94 32.76 -5.06 13.25
C SER A 94 31.54 -5.66 13.93
N LEU A 95 30.91 -6.65 13.30
CA LEU A 95 30.16 -7.71 13.99
C LEU A 95 29.78 -8.77 12.95
N LYS A 96 30.27 -9.99 13.20
CA LYS A 96 30.13 -11.17 12.36
C LYS A 96 28.65 -11.51 12.13
N PHE A 97 28.33 -11.98 10.92
CA PHE A 97 26.99 -12.37 10.44
C PHE A 97 26.39 -13.61 11.14
N SER A 98 26.97 -14.07 12.25
CA SER A 98 26.62 -15.33 12.92
C SER A 98 25.61 -15.20 14.08
N VAL A 99 25.02 -14.02 14.32
CA VAL A 99 24.14 -13.79 15.49
C VAL A 99 22.73 -13.30 15.12
N LEU A 100 22.34 -13.29 13.84
CA LEU A 100 21.01 -12.80 13.45
C LEU A 100 20.03 -13.92 13.03
N VAL A 101 19.71 -14.83 13.94
CA VAL A 101 18.47 -15.61 13.88
C VAL A 101 17.73 -15.43 15.20
N ASN A 102 17.07 -14.29 15.34
CA ASN A 102 16.03 -14.16 16.37
C ASN A 102 14.92 -15.19 16.05
N ALA A 103 14.66 -16.12 16.97
CA ALA A 103 13.59 -17.11 16.88
C ALA A 103 12.20 -16.48 16.60
N ILE A 104 12.05 -15.19 16.92
CA ILE A 104 10.87 -14.36 16.65
C ILE A 104 10.68 -14.12 15.14
N THR A 105 11.75 -13.89 14.40
CA THR A 105 11.71 -13.65 12.95
C THR A 105 11.36 -14.93 12.19
N LEU A 106 11.83 -16.08 12.69
CA LEU A 106 11.50 -17.39 12.15
C LEU A 106 10.04 -17.78 12.42
N LYS A 107 9.53 -17.57 13.64
CA LYS A 107 8.09 -17.74 13.94
C LYS A 107 7.21 -16.83 13.07
N ARG A 108 7.70 -15.62 12.71
CA ARG A 108 7.03 -14.72 11.76
C ARG A 108 7.03 -15.25 10.32
N LEU A 109 8.11 -15.87 9.87
CA LEU A 109 8.22 -16.46 8.53
C LEU A 109 7.38 -17.74 8.39
N ILE A 110 7.29 -18.54 9.45
CA ILE A 110 6.42 -19.73 9.51
C ILE A 110 4.94 -19.32 9.45
N ARG A 111 4.53 -18.26 10.17
CA ARG A 111 3.14 -17.74 10.11
C ARG A 111 2.74 -17.13 8.77
N LYS A 112 3.70 -16.70 7.94
CA LYS A 112 3.44 -16.04 6.65
C LYS A 112 3.62 -16.95 5.43
N GLY A 113 4.04 -18.20 5.62
CA GLY A 113 4.40 -19.11 4.54
C GLY A 113 5.81 -18.83 4.00
N ILE A 114 6.70 -19.82 4.08
CA ILE A 114 8.08 -19.68 3.60
C ILE A 114 8.10 -19.88 2.08
N PRO A 115 8.62 -18.93 1.28
CA PRO A 115 8.75 -19.06 -0.17
C PRO A 115 9.56 -20.31 -0.55
N PRO A 116 9.19 -21.07 -1.60
CA PRO A 116 9.82 -22.34 -1.96
C PRO A 116 11.34 -22.27 -2.08
N SER A 117 11.88 -21.18 -2.66
CA SER A 117 13.31 -20.93 -2.84
C SER A 117 14.11 -20.72 -1.54
N LEU A 118 13.44 -20.45 -0.43
CA LEU A 118 14.06 -20.21 0.88
C LEU A 118 13.90 -21.38 1.85
N ARG A 119 13.02 -22.36 1.55
CA ARG A 119 12.78 -23.53 2.40
C ARG A 119 14.04 -24.39 2.63
N PRO A 120 14.89 -24.68 1.61
CA PRO A 120 16.10 -25.46 1.83
C PRO A 120 17.08 -24.76 2.78
N LYS A 121 17.22 -23.44 2.66
CA LYS A 121 18.12 -22.62 3.50
C LYS A 121 17.64 -22.56 4.95
N VAL A 122 16.33 -22.42 5.17
CA VAL A 122 15.73 -22.42 6.51
C VAL A 122 15.84 -23.80 7.16
N TRP A 123 15.58 -24.87 6.41
CA TRP A 123 15.77 -26.26 6.86
C TRP A 123 17.23 -26.53 7.27
N PHE A 124 18.19 -26.08 6.46
CA PHE A 124 19.63 -26.21 6.74
C PHE A 124 20.07 -25.51 8.04
N SER A 125 19.50 -24.35 8.35
CA SER A 125 19.82 -23.59 9.56
C SER A 125 19.20 -24.17 10.84
N LEU A 126 18.11 -24.95 10.74
CA LEU A 126 17.34 -25.44 11.89
C LEU A 126 17.72 -26.83 12.38
N LEU A 127 18.20 -27.71 11.49
CA LEU A 127 18.49 -29.11 11.83
C LEU A 127 19.88 -29.37 12.43
N GLY A 128 20.65 -28.31 12.73
CA GLY A 128 22.04 -28.47 13.14
C GLY A 128 22.90 -29.14 12.05
N ALA A 129 22.44 -29.17 10.80
CA ALA A 129 23.11 -29.80 9.67
C ALA A 129 24.46 -29.14 9.34
N ALA A 130 24.64 -27.87 9.72
CA ALA A 130 25.95 -27.20 9.68
C ALA A 130 27.02 -27.97 10.48
N LYS A 131 26.63 -28.70 11.53
CA LYS A 131 27.53 -29.54 12.34
C LYS A 131 27.86 -30.90 11.70
N LYS A 132 27.05 -31.38 10.74
CA LYS A 132 27.29 -32.63 9.98
C LYS A 132 28.04 -32.42 8.66
N LYS A 133 28.17 -31.18 8.18
CA LYS A 133 28.91 -30.86 6.93
C LYS A 133 30.40 -31.24 7.01
N SER A 134 30.97 -31.43 8.20
CA SER A 134 32.38 -31.82 8.36
C SER A 134 32.63 -33.33 8.23
N THR A 135 31.59 -34.17 8.11
CA THR A 135 31.75 -35.65 8.13
C THR A 135 31.19 -36.36 6.90
N VAL A 136 30.74 -35.63 5.87
CA VAL A 136 30.20 -36.21 4.63
C VAL A 136 30.79 -35.53 3.38
N PRO A 137 30.85 -36.22 2.23
CA PRO A 137 31.35 -35.66 0.97
C PRO A 137 30.58 -34.41 0.53
N GLU A 138 31.24 -33.48 -0.16
CA GLU A 138 30.63 -32.21 -0.61
C GLU A 138 29.38 -32.40 -1.48
N SER A 139 29.29 -33.50 -2.24
CA SER A 139 28.14 -33.80 -3.12
C SER A 139 26.92 -34.34 -2.39
N TYR A 140 27.08 -34.91 -1.19
CA TYR A 140 26.06 -35.70 -0.49
C TYR A 140 24.70 -34.99 -0.38
N TYR A 141 24.70 -33.69 -0.07
CA TYR A 141 23.47 -32.92 0.10
C TYR A 141 22.87 -32.41 -1.21
N ASN A 142 23.69 -32.18 -2.24
CA ASN A 142 23.19 -31.83 -3.57
C ASN A 142 22.54 -33.06 -4.22
N ASP A 143 23.15 -34.24 -4.05
CA ASP A 143 22.62 -35.52 -4.51
C ASP A 143 21.30 -35.86 -3.80
N LEU A 144 21.20 -35.60 -2.49
CA LEU A 144 19.95 -35.76 -1.74
C LEU A 144 18.86 -34.79 -2.18
N THR A 145 19.20 -33.54 -2.49
CA THR A 145 18.23 -32.53 -2.92
C THR A 145 17.72 -32.82 -4.34
N GLY A 146 18.60 -33.23 -5.25
CA GLY A 146 18.23 -33.68 -6.59
C GLY A 146 17.42 -34.98 -6.59
N ALA A 147 17.61 -35.86 -5.60
CA ALA A 147 16.84 -37.10 -5.47
C ALA A 147 15.37 -36.89 -5.04
N VAL A 148 15.02 -35.72 -4.46
CA VAL A 148 13.64 -35.38 -4.04
C VAL A 148 13.00 -34.29 -4.90
N GLU A 149 13.73 -33.74 -5.86
CA GLU A 149 13.18 -32.77 -6.81
C GLU A 149 12.07 -33.47 -7.63
N ASP A 150 10.88 -32.85 -7.66
CA ASP A 150 9.65 -33.35 -8.29
C ASP A 150 9.00 -34.64 -7.71
N LYS A 151 9.42 -35.13 -6.54
CA LYS A 151 8.77 -36.29 -5.87
C LYS A 151 7.91 -35.89 -4.67
N VAL A 152 6.61 -36.21 -4.72
CA VAL A 152 5.66 -36.00 -3.61
C VAL A 152 5.69 -37.19 -2.65
N THR A 153 6.03 -36.95 -1.38
CA THR A 153 6.10 -37.96 -0.32
C THR A 153 5.05 -37.70 0.77
N PRO A 154 4.66 -38.70 1.58
CA PRO A 154 3.72 -38.50 2.69
C PRO A 154 4.15 -37.40 3.68
N ALA A 155 5.46 -37.23 3.90
CA ALA A 155 6.03 -36.19 4.75
C ALA A 155 5.92 -34.78 4.16
N THR A 156 5.88 -34.63 2.83
CA THR A 156 5.64 -33.32 2.18
C THR A 156 4.16 -32.94 2.17
N LYS A 157 3.23 -33.90 2.17
CA LYS A 157 1.79 -33.66 2.38
C LYS A 157 1.43 -33.23 3.82
N GLN A 158 2.27 -33.51 4.81
CA GLN A 158 1.97 -33.21 6.22
C GLN A 158 2.21 -31.74 6.60
N ILE A 159 2.88 -30.96 5.73
CA ILE A 159 3.11 -29.51 5.92
C ILE A 159 1.90 -28.68 5.43
N ASP A 160 0.99 -29.27 4.66
CA ASP A 160 -0.18 -28.59 4.10
C ASP A 160 -1.44 -28.62 5.00
N HIS A 161 -1.32 -28.98 6.29
CA HIS A 161 -2.42 -28.81 7.26
C HIS A 161 -2.56 -27.36 7.75
N VAL A 162 -2.42 -26.40 6.83
CA VAL A 162 -2.98 -25.08 6.99
C VAL A 162 -4.15 -24.99 6.03
N PRO A 163 -5.40 -24.81 6.49
CA PRO A 163 -6.48 -24.38 5.62
C PRO A 163 -6.25 -22.91 5.24
N ASN A 164 -5.14 -22.64 4.56
CA ASN A 164 -4.90 -21.42 3.80
C ASN A 164 -5.18 -21.77 2.34
N VAL A 165 -6.44 -22.07 2.07
CA VAL A 165 -6.98 -21.63 0.78
C VAL A 165 -7.33 -20.16 0.96
N ALA A 166 -6.29 -19.31 0.98
CA ALA A 166 -6.46 -17.97 0.45
C ALA A 166 -6.78 -18.18 -1.03
N ILE A 167 -8.08 -18.27 -1.36
CA ILE A 167 -8.53 -18.33 -2.75
C ILE A 167 -8.13 -17.01 -3.38
N SER A 168 -6.98 -17.04 -4.03
CA SER A 168 -6.68 -16.19 -5.17
C SER A 168 -7.86 -16.23 -6.13
N SER A 169 -8.53 -15.09 -6.30
CA SER A 169 -9.08 -14.56 -7.57
C SER A 169 -10.00 -15.42 -8.45
N HIS A 170 -10.49 -16.57 -8.00
CA HIS A 170 -11.50 -17.33 -8.72
C HIS A 170 -12.90 -17.09 -8.14
N CYS A 171 -13.78 -16.63 -9.01
CA CYS A 171 -15.19 -16.47 -8.69
C CYS A 171 -15.84 -17.86 -8.60
N ASN A 172 -16.49 -18.15 -7.47
CA ASN A 172 -17.15 -19.43 -7.25
C ASN A 172 -18.65 -19.33 -7.57
N SER A 173 -19.08 -20.08 -8.58
CA SER A 173 -20.51 -20.20 -8.93
C SER A 173 -21.27 -21.11 -7.96
N GLU A 174 -20.57 -21.91 -7.17
CA GLU A 174 -21.17 -22.88 -6.23
C GLU A 174 -20.93 -22.45 -4.79
N THR A 175 -22.00 -22.48 -3.98
CA THR A 175 -21.92 -22.42 -2.53
C THR A 175 -22.49 -23.68 -1.91
N VAL A 176 -22.23 -23.89 -0.63
CA VAL A 176 -22.80 -25.02 0.14
C VAL A 176 -24.33 -25.05 0.07
N SER A 177 -24.97 -23.89 -0.16
CA SER A 177 -26.43 -23.75 -0.12
C SER A 177 -27.09 -23.62 -1.49
N LYS A 178 -26.41 -23.04 -2.49
CA LYS A 178 -26.99 -22.72 -3.81
C LYS A 178 -25.93 -22.72 -4.91
N THR A 179 -26.35 -23.05 -6.13
CA THR A 179 -25.56 -22.91 -7.35
C THR A 179 -26.06 -21.73 -8.17
N PHE A 180 -25.14 -20.94 -8.72
CA PHE A 180 -25.40 -19.74 -9.50
C PHE A 180 -24.93 -19.91 -10.95
N GLU A 181 -25.64 -19.30 -11.90
CA GLU A 181 -25.32 -19.41 -13.33
C GLU A 181 -24.09 -18.56 -13.70
N LYS A 182 -23.98 -17.37 -13.12
CA LYS A 182 -22.96 -16.37 -13.48
C LYS A 182 -22.15 -15.95 -12.26
N CYS A 183 -20.91 -15.56 -12.51
CA CYS A 183 -19.96 -15.18 -11.49
C CYS A 183 -19.00 -14.13 -12.03
N THR A 184 -18.70 -13.09 -11.24
CA THR A 184 -17.61 -12.15 -11.56
C THR A 184 -16.79 -11.76 -10.33
N THR A 185 -15.48 -11.61 -10.51
CA THR A 185 -14.61 -10.99 -9.50
C THR A 185 -14.73 -9.47 -9.57
N LEU A 186 -14.83 -8.84 -8.40
CA LEU A 186 -14.98 -7.39 -8.32
C LEU A 186 -13.60 -6.71 -8.38
N PRO A 187 -13.51 -5.48 -8.94
CA PRO A 187 -12.24 -4.78 -9.14
C PRO A 187 -11.40 -4.50 -7.88
N SER A 188 -12.01 -4.52 -6.70
CA SER A 188 -11.39 -4.13 -5.43
C SER A 188 -11.74 -5.08 -4.30
N GLN A 189 -10.96 -5.00 -3.21
CA GLN A 189 -11.18 -5.71 -1.95
C GLN A 189 -11.19 -7.26 -2.04
N GLN A 190 -10.68 -7.83 -3.15
CA GLN A 190 -10.71 -9.29 -3.40
C GLN A 190 -12.12 -9.88 -3.26
N ALA A 191 -13.14 -9.07 -3.52
CA ALA A 191 -14.53 -9.46 -3.41
C ALA A 191 -15.01 -10.09 -4.72
N SER A 192 -16.08 -10.88 -4.63
CA SER A 192 -16.73 -11.48 -5.80
C SER A 192 -18.24 -11.52 -5.63
N ILE A 193 -18.94 -11.70 -6.73
CA ILE A 193 -20.39 -11.86 -6.75
C ILE A 193 -20.77 -12.98 -7.71
N SER A 194 -21.72 -13.80 -7.29
CA SER A 194 -22.37 -14.81 -8.13
C SER A 194 -23.86 -14.56 -8.15
N TRP A 195 -24.49 -14.77 -9.30
CA TRP A 195 -25.92 -14.52 -9.46
C TRP A 195 -26.57 -15.42 -10.50
N THR A 196 -27.87 -15.60 -10.34
CA THR A 196 -28.78 -16.23 -11.30
C THR A 196 -29.96 -15.29 -11.50
N PHE A 197 -30.30 -15.02 -12.75
CA PHE A 197 -31.44 -14.18 -13.09
C PHE A 197 -32.51 -15.02 -13.73
N HIS A 198 -33.72 -14.93 -13.20
CA HIS A 198 -34.89 -15.65 -13.69
C HIS A 198 -35.77 -14.69 -14.49
N PRO A 199 -35.74 -14.72 -15.84
CA PRO A 199 -36.41 -13.71 -16.66
C PRO A 199 -37.93 -13.72 -16.51
N HIS A 200 -38.53 -14.90 -16.29
CA HIS A 200 -39.99 -15.08 -16.21
C HIS A 200 -40.64 -14.26 -15.07
N ASN A 201 -39.96 -14.15 -13.93
CA ASN A 201 -40.48 -13.46 -12.74
C ASN A 201 -39.69 -12.18 -12.43
N ALA A 202 -38.73 -11.81 -13.29
CA ALA A 202 -37.77 -10.72 -13.08
C ALA A 202 -37.05 -10.77 -11.72
N THR A 203 -36.73 -11.98 -11.24
CA THR A 203 -36.06 -12.18 -9.94
C THR A 203 -34.57 -12.41 -10.12
N LEU A 204 -33.76 -11.73 -9.29
CA LEU A 204 -32.32 -11.84 -9.23
C LEU A 204 -31.93 -12.48 -7.90
N ASP A 205 -31.44 -13.72 -7.97
CA ASP A 205 -30.79 -14.39 -6.86
C ASP A 205 -29.30 -14.08 -6.90
N LEU A 206 -28.74 -13.57 -5.81
CA LEU A 206 -27.33 -13.22 -5.76
C LEU A 206 -26.67 -13.57 -4.43
N VAL A 207 -25.36 -13.78 -4.49
CA VAL A 207 -24.49 -13.95 -3.34
C VAL A 207 -23.26 -13.07 -3.50
N PHE A 208 -22.95 -12.31 -2.45
CA PHE A 208 -21.75 -11.51 -2.33
C PHE A 208 -20.73 -12.20 -1.43
N PHE A 209 -19.47 -12.21 -1.88
CA PHE A 209 -18.33 -12.66 -1.09
C PHE A 209 -17.44 -11.47 -0.73
N GLY A 210 -17.21 -11.30 0.56
CA GLY A 210 -16.29 -10.29 1.09
C GLY A 210 -15.57 -10.79 2.33
N SER A 211 -14.68 -9.97 2.88
CA SER A 211 -13.94 -10.32 4.10
C SER A 211 -13.90 -9.16 5.08
N PHE A 212 -14.06 -9.47 6.36
CA PHE A 212 -13.90 -8.52 7.45
C PHE A 212 -12.45 -8.04 7.55
N ILE A 213 -12.26 -6.80 8.02
CA ILE A 213 -10.94 -6.19 8.31
C ILE A 213 -10.69 -6.00 9.81
N SER A 214 -11.66 -6.42 10.63
CA SER A 214 -11.66 -6.25 12.07
C SER A 214 -12.72 -7.17 12.69
N PRO A 215 -12.48 -7.74 13.88
CA PRO A 215 -13.47 -8.54 14.61
C PRO A 215 -14.75 -7.78 14.93
N SER A 216 -14.69 -6.44 15.08
CA SER A 216 -15.86 -5.58 15.33
C SER A 216 -16.38 -4.90 14.07
N GLY A 217 -15.79 -5.21 12.92
CA GLY A 217 -16.04 -4.54 11.66
C GLY A 217 -17.37 -4.88 11.01
N TRP A 218 -17.60 -4.28 9.85
CA TRP A 218 -18.77 -4.55 9.03
C TRP A 218 -18.36 -4.82 7.59
N VAL A 219 -19.17 -5.60 6.89
CA VAL A 219 -19.01 -5.89 5.46
C VAL A 219 -20.39 -5.78 4.83
N GLY A 220 -20.49 -5.11 3.68
CA GLY A 220 -21.79 -4.96 3.03
C GLY A 220 -21.69 -4.70 1.55
N PHE A 221 -22.80 -4.94 0.87
CA PHE A 221 -23.00 -4.58 -0.51
C PHE A 221 -24.36 -3.93 -0.69
N GLY A 222 -24.60 -3.29 -1.82
CA GLY A 222 -25.90 -2.75 -2.16
C GLY A 222 -26.08 -2.48 -3.63
N ILE A 223 -27.34 -2.21 -3.99
CA ILE A 223 -27.74 -1.85 -5.33
C ILE A 223 -28.19 -0.39 -5.33
N ASN A 224 -27.67 0.40 -6.27
CA ASN A 224 -28.16 1.75 -6.53
C ASN A 224 -29.05 1.74 -7.78
N PRO A 225 -30.34 2.11 -7.67
CA PRO A 225 -31.28 2.05 -8.79
C PRO A 225 -31.11 3.18 -9.82
N ILE A 226 -30.32 4.21 -9.51
CA ILE A 226 -30.23 5.45 -10.30
C ILE A 226 -28.84 5.63 -10.93
N SER A 227 -27.77 5.49 -10.14
CA SER A 227 -26.41 5.88 -10.54
C SER A 227 -25.34 4.95 -9.93
N PRO A 228 -24.14 4.83 -10.55
CA PRO A 228 -23.02 4.10 -9.98
C PRO A 228 -22.31 4.93 -8.90
N GLU A 229 -22.96 5.17 -7.78
CA GLU A 229 -22.39 5.90 -6.63
C GLU A 229 -22.89 5.35 -5.29
N MET A 230 -22.14 5.62 -4.22
CA MET A 230 -22.49 5.13 -2.87
C MET A 230 -23.76 5.80 -2.33
N THR A 231 -23.92 7.11 -2.55
CA THR A 231 -25.14 7.84 -2.18
C THR A 231 -26.32 7.35 -3.02
N GLY A 232 -27.44 7.03 -2.40
CA GLY A 232 -28.56 6.37 -3.05
C GLY A 232 -28.42 4.85 -3.14
N THR A 233 -27.42 4.24 -2.53
CA THR A 233 -27.34 2.77 -2.47
C THR A 233 -28.29 2.21 -1.43
N ARG A 234 -29.01 1.15 -1.80
CA ARG A 234 -29.81 0.31 -0.91
C ARG A 234 -28.92 -0.86 -0.51
N ALA A 235 -28.37 -0.78 0.69
CA ALA A 235 -27.30 -1.64 1.17
C ALA A 235 -27.82 -2.69 2.16
N LEU A 236 -27.22 -3.88 2.09
CA LEU A 236 -27.29 -4.92 3.09
C LEU A 236 -25.93 -5.00 3.76
N ILE A 237 -25.89 -4.73 5.06
CA ILE A 237 -24.64 -4.64 5.82
C ILE A 237 -24.67 -5.67 6.94
N ALA A 238 -23.64 -6.52 6.97
CA ALA A 238 -23.45 -7.57 7.95
C ALA A 238 -22.35 -7.18 8.95
N PHE A 239 -22.61 -7.46 10.23
CA PHE A 239 -21.69 -7.17 11.33
C PHE A 239 -22.04 -8.01 12.56
N PRO A 240 -21.10 -8.20 13.51
CA PRO A 240 -21.42 -8.80 14.80
C PRO A 240 -22.35 -7.89 15.60
N ASP A 241 -23.44 -8.44 16.09
CA ASP A 241 -24.35 -7.77 17.02
C ASP A 241 -23.57 -7.28 18.26
N PRO A 242 -23.68 -5.99 18.64
CA PRO A 242 -22.89 -5.45 19.74
C PRO A 242 -23.16 -6.12 21.10
N ASN A 243 -24.34 -6.71 21.28
CA ASN A 243 -24.76 -7.31 22.55
C ASN A 243 -24.43 -8.81 22.61
N SER A 244 -24.68 -9.54 21.53
CA SER A 244 -24.55 -11.01 21.47
C SER A 244 -23.32 -11.51 20.72
N GLY A 245 -22.66 -10.65 19.93
CA GLY A 245 -21.55 -11.02 19.04
C GLY A 245 -21.96 -11.87 17.84
N GLN A 246 -23.26 -12.21 17.69
CA GLN A 246 -23.76 -13.01 16.58
C GLN A 246 -23.81 -12.22 15.28
N LEU A 247 -23.62 -12.89 14.15
CA LEU A 247 -23.71 -12.23 12.85
C LEU A 247 -25.14 -11.75 12.58
N VAL A 248 -25.29 -10.44 12.38
CA VAL A 248 -26.56 -9.80 12.02
C VAL A 248 -26.41 -9.16 10.63
N LEU A 249 -27.49 -9.21 9.84
CA LEU A 249 -27.60 -8.56 8.53
C LEU A 249 -28.76 -7.57 8.58
N LEU A 250 -28.50 -6.29 8.31
CA LEU A 250 -29.52 -5.24 8.34
C LEU A 250 -29.55 -4.42 7.03
N PRO A 251 -30.74 -3.95 6.62
CA PRO A 251 -30.91 -3.07 5.48
C PRO A 251 -30.66 -1.60 5.83
N TYR A 252 -29.99 -0.89 4.92
CA TYR A 252 -29.68 0.53 5.05
C TYR A 252 -29.92 1.25 3.72
N ILE A 253 -30.45 2.47 3.79
CA ILE A 253 -30.52 3.36 2.62
C ILE A 253 -29.51 4.48 2.85
N LEU A 254 -28.47 4.51 2.02
CA LEU A 254 -27.43 5.52 2.08
C LEU A 254 -27.94 6.80 1.42
N ASP A 255 -28.15 7.86 2.18
CA ASP A 255 -28.59 9.15 1.66
C ASP A 255 -27.49 10.22 1.85
N PRO A 256 -27.60 11.41 1.22
CA PRO A 256 -26.56 12.43 1.33
C PRO A 256 -26.28 12.92 2.76
N THR A 257 -27.21 12.73 3.70
CA THR A 257 -27.08 13.18 5.09
C THR A 257 -26.08 12.35 5.88
N VAL A 258 -25.95 11.05 5.57
CA VAL A 258 -24.99 10.16 6.25
C VAL A 258 -23.56 10.31 5.71
N LYS A 259 -23.35 11.14 4.69
CA LYS A 259 -22.03 11.40 4.11
C LYS A 259 -21.12 12.02 5.17
N LEU A 260 -19.92 11.44 5.33
CA LEU A 260 -18.95 11.82 6.35
C LEU A 260 -19.49 11.69 7.80
N GLN A 261 -20.46 10.79 8.03
CA GLN A 261 -21.05 10.54 9.35
C GLN A 261 -21.60 11.80 10.04
N ARG A 262 -22.15 12.76 9.28
CA ARG A 262 -22.84 13.93 9.89
C ARG A 262 -23.99 13.50 10.79
N THR A 263 -24.66 12.41 10.43
CA THR A 263 -25.71 11.75 11.20
C THR A 263 -25.44 10.24 11.28
N PRO A 264 -25.91 9.56 12.35
CA PRO A 264 -25.81 8.10 12.44
C PRO A 264 -26.63 7.43 11.33
N LEU A 265 -26.09 6.35 10.75
CA LEU A 265 -26.76 5.57 9.74
C LEU A 265 -27.72 4.58 10.42
N LEU A 266 -29.02 4.80 10.26
CA LEU A 266 -30.06 3.97 10.87
C LEU A 266 -30.60 2.95 9.87
N SER A 267 -30.83 1.73 10.38
CA SER A 267 -31.46 0.65 9.61
C SER A 267 -32.92 1.00 9.30
N ARG A 268 -33.35 0.74 8.06
CA ARG A 268 -34.73 0.91 7.62
C ARG A 268 -35.06 -0.03 6.46
N PRO A 269 -36.33 -0.44 6.28
CA PRO A 269 -36.74 -1.28 5.15
C PRO A 269 -36.31 -0.66 3.81
N LEU A 270 -35.85 -1.51 2.90
CA LEU A 270 -35.47 -1.06 1.56
C LEU A 270 -36.73 -0.74 0.74
N ASP A 271 -36.63 0.30 -0.08
CA ASP A 271 -37.65 0.67 -1.08
C ASP A 271 -37.55 -0.14 -2.38
N ILE A 272 -36.55 -1.02 -2.47
CA ILE A 272 -36.47 -2.07 -3.48
C ILE A 272 -37.08 -3.36 -2.93
N HIS A 273 -37.75 -4.13 -3.79
CA HIS A 273 -38.47 -5.33 -3.40
C HIS A 273 -37.49 -6.48 -3.10
N LEU A 274 -37.01 -6.52 -1.86
CA LEU A 274 -36.17 -7.59 -1.30
C LEU A 274 -37.06 -8.75 -0.86
N LEU A 275 -36.97 -9.88 -1.55
CA LEU A 275 -37.76 -11.08 -1.27
C LEU A 275 -37.17 -11.89 -0.11
N SER A 276 -35.84 -11.99 -0.05
CA SER A 276 -35.14 -12.67 1.04
C SER A 276 -33.70 -12.17 1.15
N SER A 277 -33.14 -12.22 2.35
CA SER A 277 -31.72 -11.94 2.60
C SER A 277 -31.20 -12.75 3.78
N SER A 278 -29.98 -13.26 3.68
CA SER A 278 -29.31 -13.96 4.78
C SER A 278 -27.80 -13.77 4.68
N ALA A 279 -27.09 -13.94 5.79
CA ALA A 279 -25.64 -13.87 5.82
C ALA A 279 -25.07 -15.06 6.59
N THR A 280 -23.98 -15.61 6.09
CA THR A 280 -23.28 -16.75 6.70
C THR A 280 -21.79 -16.57 6.58
N LEU A 281 -21.05 -16.96 7.62
CA LEU A 281 -19.60 -17.01 7.55
C LEU A 281 -19.12 -18.24 6.77
N TYR A 282 -18.03 -18.05 6.03
CA TYR A 282 -17.33 -19.14 5.37
C TYR A 282 -16.71 -20.07 6.43
N GLY A 283 -16.97 -21.37 6.36
CA GLY A 283 -16.58 -22.35 7.39
C GLY A 283 -17.73 -22.83 8.30
N GLY A 284 -18.96 -22.37 8.06
CA GLY A 284 -20.16 -22.89 8.72
C GLY A 284 -20.33 -22.42 10.17
N ARG A 285 -21.02 -23.22 10.99
CA ARG A 285 -21.44 -22.83 12.37
C ARG A 285 -20.28 -22.61 13.36
N MET A 286 -19.08 -23.08 13.04
CA MET A 286 -17.88 -22.93 13.88
C MET A 286 -17.00 -21.72 13.47
N ALA A 287 -17.36 -21.01 12.40
CA ALA A 287 -16.61 -19.86 11.95
C ALA A 287 -16.82 -18.67 12.89
N THR A 288 -15.72 -17.98 13.23
CA THR A 288 -15.72 -16.79 14.09
C THR A 288 -15.37 -15.55 13.29
N ILE A 289 -15.84 -14.39 13.73
CA ILE A 289 -15.54 -13.10 13.08
C ILE A 289 -14.15 -12.65 13.57
N HIS A 290 -13.21 -12.51 12.64
CA HIS A 290 -11.86 -12.05 12.87
C HIS A 290 -11.34 -11.30 11.65
N ASP A 291 -10.15 -10.70 11.74
CA ASP A 291 -9.52 -10.05 10.59
C ASP A 291 -9.24 -11.08 9.48
N GLY A 292 -9.74 -10.80 8.28
CA GLY A 292 -9.68 -11.72 7.13
C GLY A 292 -10.82 -12.75 7.07
N ALA A 293 -11.73 -12.81 8.05
CA ALA A 293 -12.85 -13.74 8.02
C ALA A 293 -13.76 -13.46 6.81
N THR A 294 -14.05 -14.50 6.02
CA THR A 294 -14.86 -14.39 4.80
C THR A 294 -16.34 -14.57 5.11
N ILE A 295 -17.18 -13.75 4.48
CA ILE A 295 -18.62 -13.75 4.62
C ILE A 295 -19.30 -13.93 3.26
N GLN A 296 -20.42 -14.66 3.28
CA GLN A 296 -21.36 -14.81 2.18
C GLN A 296 -22.65 -14.09 2.55
N ILE A 297 -23.07 -13.12 1.74
CA ILE A 297 -24.35 -12.42 1.92
C ILE A 297 -25.25 -12.77 0.74
N TYR A 298 -26.33 -13.49 1.02
CA TYR A 298 -27.34 -13.90 0.05
C TYR A 298 -28.46 -12.86 0.01
N ALA A 299 -28.93 -12.56 -1.19
CA ALA A 299 -30.12 -11.74 -1.37
C ALA A 299 -30.89 -12.15 -2.63
N THR A 300 -32.21 -12.04 -2.56
CA THR A 300 -33.10 -12.21 -3.70
C THR A 300 -33.87 -10.91 -3.92
N PHE A 301 -33.67 -10.28 -5.07
CA PHE A 301 -34.35 -9.03 -5.44
C PHE A 301 -35.33 -9.27 -6.57
N LYS A 302 -36.50 -8.62 -6.51
CA LYS A 302 -37.38 -8.50 -7.68
C LYS A 302 -37.03 -7.21 -8.43
N LEU A 303 -36.50 -7.36 -9.63
CA LEU A 303 -36.10 -6.25 -10.49
C LEU A 303 -37.30 -5.66 -11.23
N VAL A 304 -37.16 -4.41 -11.64
CA VAL A 304 -38.12 -3.78 -12.54
C VAL A 304 -37.97 -4.42 -13.93
N PRO A 305 -39.06 -4.88 -14.58
CA PRO A 305 -38.99 -5.41 -15.94
C PRO A 305 -38.28 -4.45 -16.90
N ASN A 306 -37.50 -4.98 -17.84
CA ASN A 306 -36.69 -4.25 -18.83
C ASN A 306 -35.52 -3.40 -18.29
N LYS A 307 -35.20 -3.44 -16.98
CA LYS A 307 -33.95 -2.86 -16.44
C LYS A 307 -32.96 -3.97 -16.07
N THR A 308 -32.05 -4.29 -16.98
CA THR A 308 -31.06 -5.38 -16.81
C THR A 308 -29.72 -4.88 -16.25
N LYS A 309 -29.48 -3.57 -16.25
CA LYS A 309 -28.27 -2.95 -15.69
C LYS A 309 -28.48 -2.62 -14.23
N ILE A 310 -27.63 -3.16 -13.37
CA ILE A 310 -27.60 -2.88 -11.94
C ILE A 310 -26.30 -2.16 -11.58
N HIS A 311 -26.41 -1.09 -10.79
CA HIS A 311 -25.26 -0.43 -10.19
C HIS A 311 -25.00 -1.07 -8.82
N TYR A 312 -23.82 -1.67 -8.69
CA TYR A 312 -23.42 -2.46 -7.55
C TYR A 312 -22.34 -1.73 -6.77
N VAL A 313 -22.51 -1.64 -5.45
CA VAL A 313 -21.57 -0.98 -4.54
C VAL A 313 -21.26 -1.94 -3.39
N TRP A 314 -19.99 -2.04 -2.98
CA TRP A 314 -19.59 -2.86 -1.85
C TRP A 314 -18.57 -2.13 -0.99
N ASN A 315 -18.53 -2.44 0.30
CA ASN A 315 -17.46 -1.95 1.16
C ASN A 315 -17.37 -2.72 2.48
N ARG A 316 -16.38 -2.34 3.28
CA ARG A 316 -16.12 -2.88 4.62
C ARG A 316 -15.52 -1.81 5.52
N GLY A 317 -15.78 -1.90 6.83
CA GLY A 317 -15.30 -0.94 7.82
C GLY A 317 -14.79 -1.59 9.10
N LEU A 318 -14.11 -0.79 9.91
CA LEU A 318 -13.35 -1.28 11.09
C LEU A 318 -14.23 -1.57 12.30
N TYR A 319 -15.33 -0.83 12.49
CA TYR A 319 -16.22 -1.02 13.62
C TYR A 319 -17.64 -0.50 13.35
N VAL A 320 -18.59 -0.90 14.20
CA VAL A 320 -19.98 -0.42 14.21
C VAL A 320 -20.23 0.31 15.53
N GLN A 321 -20.93 1.45 15.49
CA GLN A 321 -21.35 2.18 16.70
C GLN A 321 -22.83 1.88 16.98
N GLY A 322 -23.11 1.06 17.98
CA GLY A 322 -24.45 0.50 18.17
C GLY A 322 -24.85 -0.32 16.94
N TYR A 323 -25.96 0.03 16.30
CA TYR A 323 -26.39 -0.55 15.01
C TYR A 323 -26.09 0.37 13.81
N SER A 324 -25.18 1.35 13.95
CA SER A 324 -24.78 2.26 12.88
C SER A 324 -23.37 1.91 12.39
N PRO A 325 -23.22 1.36 11.16
CA PRO A 325 -21.91 1.13 10.55
C PRO A 325 -21.11 2.44 10.44
N THR A 326 -19.83 2.40 10.81
CA THR A 326 -18.97 3.59 10.68
C THR A 326 -18.44 3.77 9.27
N ILE A 327 -17.86 4.94 8.98
CA ILE A 327 -17.26 5.20 7.67
C ILE A 327 -16.19 4.14 7.35
N HIS A 328 -16.25 3.60 6.13
CA HIS A 328 -15.22 2.69 5.64
C HIS A 328 -13.91 3.43 5.40
N GLN A 329 -12.82 2.69 5.26
CA GLN A 329 -11.53 3.27 4.88
C GLN A 329 -11.63 3.98 3.54
N THR A 330 -10.95 5.12 3.39
CA THR A 330 -11.00 5.94 2.17
C THR A 330 -9.76 5.72 1.30
N ALA A 331 -9.17 4.52 1.32
CA ALA A 331 -8.06 4.21 0.43
C ALA A 331 -8.56 4.09 -1.02
N ILE A 332 -7.64 4.20 -1.98
CA ILE A 332 -8.00 4.17 -3.41
C ILE A 332 -8.78 2.90 -3.79
N ASN A 333 -8.41 1.75 -3.20
CA ASN A 333 -9.06 0.46 -3.42
C ASN A 333 -10.51 0.44 -2.90
N ASP A 334 -10.76 1.03 -1.72
CA ASP A 334 -12.10 1.07 -1.11
C ASP A 334 -13.02 2.06 -1.81
N LEU A 335 -12.45 3.15 -2.35
CA LEU A 335 -13.19 4.16 -3.11
C LEU A 335 -13.42 3.77 -4.58
N SER A 336 -12.86 2.65 -5.04
CA SER A 336 -13.15 2.04 -6.34
C SER A 336 -14.21 0.93 -6.28
N SER A 337 -14.83 0.71 -5.12
CA SER A 337 -15.76 -0.40 -4.88
C SER A 337 -17.17 -0.15 -5.44
N ILE A 338 -17.22 0.18 -6.74
CA ILE A 338 -18.43 0.43 -7.52
C ILE A 338 -18.28 -0.27 -8.88
N ALA A 339 -19.33 -0.97 -9.31
CA ALA A 339 -19.38 -1.64 -10.61
C ALA A 339 -20.79 -1.50 -11.22
N THR A 340 -20.88 -1.59 -12.54
CA THR A 340 -22.19 -1.72 -13.23
C THR A 340 -22.18 -3.04 -13.99
N ILE A 341 -23.13 -3.90 -13.67
CA ILE A 341 -23.24 -5.25 -14.22
C ILE A 341 -24.52 -5.32 -15.03
N ASP A 342 -24.43 -5.81 -16.27
CA ASP A 342 -25.60 -6.26 -17.00
C ASP A 342 -25.90 -7.70 -16.58
N VAL A 343 -27.03 -7.88 -15.91
CA VAL A 343 -27.46 -9.14 -15.32
C VAL A 343 -27.60 -10.24 -16.38
N LEU A 344 -27.90 -9.87 -17.63
CA LEU A 344 -28.04 -10.82 -18.76
C LEU A 344 -26.71 -11.22 -19.38
N SER A 345 -25.76 -10.31 -19.56
CA SER A 345 -24.57 -10.59 -20.37
C SER A 345 -23.30 -10.88 -19.57
N ALA A 346 -23.35 -10.86 -18.22
CA ALA A 346 -22.20 -10.98 -17.32
C ALA A 346 -21.03 -10.01 -17.60
N THR A 347 -21.21 -9.10 -18.55
CA THR A 347 -20.22 -8.14 -18.97
C THR A 347 -20.41 -6.91 -18.11
N THR A 348 -19.39 -6.61 -17.31
CA THR A 348 -19.28 -5.33 -16.61
C THR A 348 -19.23 -4.23 -17.66
N ALA A 349 -20.29 -3.44 -17.77
CA ALA A 349 -20.34 -2.32 -18.70
C ALA A 349 -19.30 -1.28 -18.25
N LYS A 350 -18.13 -1.27 -18.90
CA LYS A 350 -16.97 -0.37 -18.63
C LYS A 350 -17.24 1.09 -19.04
N THR A 351 -18.45 1.60 -18.86
CA THR A 351 -18.89 2.78 -19.62
C THR A 351 -18.56 4.13 -18.94
N HIS A 352 -18.17 4.14 -17.66
CA HIS A 352 -17.76 5.39 -16.97
C HIS A 352 -16.29 5.40 -16.49
N THR A 353 -15.70 4.23 -16.24
CA THR A 353 -14.32 4.12 -15.72
C THR A 353 -13.25 4.45 -16.76
N ASN A 354 -13.49 4.13 -18.04
CA ASN A 354 -12.54 4.39 -19.11
C ASN A 354 -12.31 5.89 -19.31
N ASN A 355 -13.37 6.71 -19.35
CA ASN A 355 -13.25 8.15 -19.56
C ASN A 355 -12.53 8.85 -18.39
N ILE A 356 -12.90 8.51 -17.14
CA ILE A 356 -12.23 9.08 -15.95
C ILE A 356 -10.75 8.67 -15.90
N ARG A 357 -10.42 7.41 -16.23
CA ARG A 357 -9.02 6.95 -16.28
C ARG A 357 -8.24 7.71 -17.36
N THR A 358 -8.80 7.88 -18.54
CA THR A 358 -8.19 8.67 -19.62
C THR A 358 -7.97 10.12 -19.20
N LEU A 359 -8.96 10.77 -18.57
CA LEU A 359 -8.81 12.14 -18.06
C LEU A 359 -7.72 12.26 -16.99
N LYS A 360 -7.59 11.27 -16.09
CA LYS A 360 -6.50 11.23 -15.09
C LYS A 360 -5.13 11.16 -15.76
N ILE A 361 -4.98 10.30 -16.78
CA ILE A 361 -3.73 10.16 -17.53
C ILE A 361 -3.40 11.47 -18.26
N ILE A 362 -4.37 12.05 -18.99
CA ILE A 362 -4.18 13.31 -19.71
C ILE A 362 -3.79 14.44 -18.75
N HIS A 363 -4.48 14.57 -17.61
CA HIS A 363 -4.16 15.55 -16.58
C HIS A 363 -2.72 15.38 -16.07
N GLY A 364 -2.32 14.15 -15.74
CA GLY A 364 -0.96 13.85 -15.25
C GLY A 364 0.12 14.18 -16.28
N VAL A 365 -0.08 13.75 -17.54
CA VAL A 365 0.88 13.97 -18.63
C VAL A 365 1.03 15.45 -18.96
N ILE A 366 -0.09 16.16 -19.21
CA ILE A 366 -0.04 17.58 -19.57
C ILE A 366 0.60 18.41 -18.47
N ASN A 367 0.25 18.16 -17.20
CA ASN A 367 0.82 18.94 -16.09
C ASN A 367 2.30 18.59 -15.82
N SER A 368 2.71 17.34 -16.01
CA SER A 368 4.12 16.95 -15.88
C SER A 368 4.98 17.62 -16.96
N ILE A 369 4.50 17.67 -18.20
CA ILE A 369 5.18 18.38 -19.29
C ILE A 369 5.21 19.89 -19.03
N SER A 370 4.05 20.46 -18.67
CA SER A 370 3.89 21.90 -18.44
C SER A 370 4.62 22.40 -17.19
N TRP A 371 4.09 22.08 -16.00
CA TRP A 371 4.57 22.60 -14.72
C TRP A 371 5.87 21.91 -14.28
N GLY A 372 6.03 20.64 -14.64
CA GLY A 372 7.15 19.83 -14.21
C GLY A 372 8.43 20.01 -15.04
N ILE A 373 8.34 20.32 -16.34
CA ILE A 373 9.49 20.34 -17.27
C ILE A 373 9.62 21.67 -18.03
N LEU A 374 8.57 22.13 -18.72
CA LEU A 374 8.66 23.33 -19.55
C LEU A 374 8.94 24.61 -18.74
N LEU A 375 8.33 24.79 -17.56
CA LEU A 375 8.62 25.93 -16.68
C LEU A 375 10.10 25.98 -16.24
N PRO A 376 10.70 24.88 -15.72
CA PRO A 376 12.14 24.78 -15.51
C PRO A 376 12.97 25.11 -16.75
N ILE A 377 12.63 24.54 -17.92
CA ILE A 377 13.35 24.81 -19.18
C ILE A 377 13.33 26.30 -19.50
N GLY A 378 12.17 26.95 -19.41
CA GLY A 378 12.05 28.40 -19.63
C GLY A 378 12.94 29.20 -18.67
N ALA A 379 13.04 28.81 -17.39
CA ALA A 379 13.91 29.47 -16.42
C ALA A 379 15.40 29.30 -16.77
N VAL A 380 15.81 28.09 -17.17
CA VAL A 380 17.16 27.76 -17.64
C VAL A 380 17.52 28.55 -18.89
N THR A 381 16.61 28.64 -19.87
CA THR A 381 16.77 29.46 -21.08
C THR A 381 17.09 30.92 -20.74
N ALA A 382 16.33 31.55 -19.84
CA ALA A 382 16.59 32.93 -19.43
C ALA A 382 17.88 33.10 -18.65
N ARG A 383 18.28 32.10 -17.85
CA ARG A 383 19.50 32.14 -17.05
C ARG A 383 20.75 32.09 -17.92
N TYR A 384 20.84 31.14 -18.84
CA TYR A 384 22.09 30.91 -19.60
C TYR A 384 22.15 31.66 -20.93
N LEU A 385 21.06 31.70 -21.72
CA LEU A 385 21.10 32.33 -23.04
C LEU A 385 21.21 33.87 -22.97
N ARG A 386 20.79 34.47 -21.85
CA ARG A 386 20.89 35.93 -21.64
C ARG A 386 22.33 36.45 -21.67
N HIS A 387 23.31 35.62 -21.35
CA HIS A 387 24.72 36.02 -21.32
C HIS A 387 25.41 35.93 -22.69
N ILE A 388 24.75 35.32 -23.68
CA ILE A 388 25.30 35.15 -25.03
C ILE A 388 24.98 36.41 -25.84
N GLN A 389 25.97 37.29 -25.98
CA GLN A 389 25.82 38.56 -26.71
C GLN A 389 25.35 38.37 -28.16
N ALA A 390 25.79 37.28 -28.82
CA ALA A 390 25.39 36.94 -30.19
C ALA A 390 23.87 36.72 -30.35
N LEU A 391 23.15 36.36 -29.29
CA LEU A 391 21.71 36.10 -29.34
C LEU A 391 20.85 37.35 -29.15
N GLY A 392 21.43 38.49 -28.78
CA GLY A 392 20.70 39.75 -28.61
C GLY A 392 19.42 39.60 -27.76
N PRO A 393 18.24 40.04 -28.24
CA PRO A 393 16.97 39.89 -27.51
C PRO A 393 16.30 38.51 -27.65
N ALA A 394 16.85 37.59 -28.45
CA ALA A 394 16.19 36.31 -28.77
C ALA A 394 15.94 35.44 -27.53
N TRP A 395 16.84 35.46 -26.53
CA TRP A 395 16.66 34.73 -25.27
C TRP A 395 15.36 35.13 -24.55
N PHE A 396 14.96 36.41 -24.65
CA PHE A 396 13.77 36.93 -23.98
C PHE A 396 12.51 36.37 -24.63
N TYR A 397 12.45 36.35 -25.96
CA TYR A 397 11.33 35.77 -26.70
C TYR A 397 11.26 34.25 -26.52
N ALA A 398 12.41 33.56 -26.52
CA ALA A 398 12.45 32.13 -26.24
C ALA A 398 11.94 31.81 -24.83
N HIS A 399 12.41 32.54 -23.81
CA HIS A 399 11.90 32.42 -22.45
C HIS A 399 10.39 32.71 -22.38
N ALA A 400 9.94 33.85 -22.91
CA ALA A 400 8.54 34.24 -22.86
C ALA A 400 7.64 33.23 -23.59
N GLY A 401 8.05 32.75 -24.76
CA GLY A 401 7.31 31.76 -25.56
C GLY A 401 7.15 30.43 -24.83
N VAL A 402 8.25 29.88 -24.30
CA VAL A 402 8.22 28.61 -23.54
C VAL A 402 7.34 28.75 -22.28
N GLN A 403 7.48 29.86 -21.55
CA GLN A 403 6.71 30.09 -20.32
C GLN A 403 5.21 30.27 -20.59
N LEU A 404 4.83 31.04 -21.62
CA LEU A 404 3.43 31.23 -22.00
C LEU A 404 2.80 29.92 -22.48
N PHE A 405 3.53 29.14 -23.28
CA PHE A 405 3.06 27.83 -23.72
C PHE A 405 2.87 26.85 -22.56
N ALA A 406 3.81 26.83 -21.62
CA ALA A 406 3.68 26.05 -20.39
C ALA A 406 2.43 26.48 -19.59
N VAL A 407 2.27 27.76 -19.26
CA VAL A 407 1.09 28.22 -18.49
C VAL A 407 -0.23 27.93 -19.21
N PHE A 408 -0.27 28.00 -20.54
CA PHE A 408 -1.45 27.61 -21.33
C PHE A 408 -1.79 26.12 -21.15
N LEU A 409 -0.82 25.22 -21.41
CA LEU A 409 -1.01 23.77 -21.20
C LEU A 409 -1.36 23.46 -19.74
N GLY A 410 -0.71 24.13 -18.80
CA GLY A 410 -0.97 24.01 -17.37
C GLY A 410 -2.38 24.44 -16.98
N THR A 411 -2.96 25.44 -17.65
CA THR A 411 -4.35 25.87 -17.44
C THR A 411 -5.35 24.84 -17.97
N VAL A 412 -5.07 24.24 -19.12
CA VAL A 412 -5.85 23.09 -19.64
C VAL A 412 -5.79 21.92 -18.66
N GLY A 413 -4.57 21.55 -18.23
CA GLY A 413 -4.36 20.49 -17.25
C GLY A 413 -5.07 20.77 -15.92
N PHE A 414 -5.01 22.00 -15.42
CA PHE A 414 -5.71 22.42 -14.20
C PHE A 414 -7.24 22.30 -14.33
N SER A 415 -7.80 22.73 -15.46
CA SER A 415 -9.25 22.63 -15.74
C SER A 415 -9.73 21.18 -15.75
N ILE A 416 -8.93 20.26 -16.33
CA ILE A 416 -9.19 18.82 -16.25
C ILE A 416 -9.13 18.33 -14.80
N GLY A 417 -8.20 18.86 -13.98
CA GLY A 417 -8.08 18.55 -12.56
C GLY A 417 -9.33 18.93 -11.76
N ILE A 418 -9.91 20.10 -12.03
CA ILE A 418 -11.19 20.52 -11.43
C ILE A 418 -12.30 19.56 -11.82
N ARG A 419 -12.41 19.22 -13.12
CA ARG A 419 -13.41 18.27 -13.61
C ARG A 419 -13.26 16.88 -12.98
N LEU A 420 -12.03 16.41 -12.78
CA LEU A 420 -11.75 15.15 -12.09
C LEU A 420 -12.18 15.18 -10.62
N GLY A 421 -12.08 16.33 -9.96
CA GLY A 421 -12.57 16.54 -8.60
C GLY A 421 -14.10 16.43 -8.52
N GLU A 422 -14.82 17.08 -9.44
CA GLU A 422 -16.29 16.99 -9.53
C GLU A 422 -16.77 15.55 -9.81
N LEU A 423 -16.05 14.82 -10.67
CA LEU A 423 -16.35 13.43 -11.02
C LEU A 423 -15.96 12.42 -9.93
N SER A 424 -15.29 12.86 -8.86
CA SER A 424 -14.85 12.00 -7.75
C SER A 424 -15.33 12.50 -6.38
N PRO A 425 -16.63 12.74 -6.18
CA PRO A 425 -17.15 13.36 -4.95
C PRO A 425 -16.86 12.47 -3.74
N GLY A 426 -16.06 12.97 -2.79
CA GLY A 426 -15.66 12.23 -1.57
C GLY A 426 -14.20 11.74 -1.57
N ARG A 427 -13.45 11.88 -2.66
CA ARG A 427 -11.98 11.76 -2.68
C ARG A 427 -11.34 13.12 -2.43
N VAL A 428 -10.76 13.34 -1.26
CA VAL A 428 -10.06 14.60 -0.96
C VAL A 428 -8.55 14.41 -1.12
N TYR A 429 -8.00 14.89 -2.23
CA TYR A 429 -6.55 14.93 -2.47
C TYR A 429 -5.96 16.23 -1.93
N GLY A 430 -6.08 16.43 -0.61
CA GLY A 430 -5.92 17.74 0.03
C GLY A 430 -4.60 18.44 -0.28
N LEU A 431 -3.46 17.72 -0.25
CA LEU A 431 -2.15 18.34 -0.50
C LEU A 431 -1.95 18.69 -1.98
N HIS A 432 -2.17 17.74 -2.90
CA HIS A 432 -2.02 17.96 -4.34
C HIS A 432 -2.92 19.10 -4.83
N GLN A 433 -4.18 19.11 -4.39
CA GLN A 433 -5.13 20.13 -4.79
C GLN A 433 -4.73 21.52 -4.28
N LYS A 434 -4.32 21.65 -3.01
CA LYS A 434 -3.85 22.92 -2.44
C LYS A 434 -2.60 23.45 -3.13
N LEU A 435 -1.61 22.58 -3.38
CA LEU A 435 -0.41 22.93 -4.12
C LEU A 435 -0.72 23.31 -5.58
N GLY A 436 -1.66 22.61 -6.21
CA GLY A 436 -2.14 22.91 -7.56
C GLY A 436 -2.79 24.29 -7.67
N TYR A 437 -3.67 24.67 -6.73
CA TYR A 437 -4.24 26.01 -6.68
C TYR A 437 -3.16 27.07 -6.49
N ALA A 438 -2.21 26.86 -5.58
CA ALA A 438 -1.10 27.78 -5.36
C ALA A 438 -0.24 27.95 -6.62
N ALA A 439 0.16 26.85 -7.26
CA ALA A 439 0.96 26.88 -8.49
C ALA A 439 0.23 27.58 -9.64
N PHE A 440 -1.07 27.34 -9.80
CA PHE A 440 -1.90 27.99 -10.82
C PHE A 440 -1.96 29.51 -10.61
N CYS A 441 -2.24 29.97 -9.39
CA CYS A 441 -2.27 31.40 -9.07
C CYS A 441 -0.90 32.06 -9.27
N LEU A 442 0.19 31.42 -8.83
CA LEU A 442 1.55 31.97 -9.03
C LEU A 442 1.95 31.99 -10.50
N GLY A 443 1.55 30.99 -11.30
CA GLY A 443 1.83 30.95 -12.74
C GLY A 443 1.17 32.11 -13.48
N TRP A 444 -0.12 32.36 -13.22
CA TRP A 444 -0.81 33.52 -13.79
C TRP A 444 -0.24 34.84 -13.29
N LEU A 445 0.06 34.95 -12.00
CA LEU A 445 0.75 36.11 -11.43
C LEU A 445 2.08 36.36 -12.16
N GLN A 446 2.88 35.32 -12.41
CA GLN A 446 4.12 35.40 -13.17
C GLN A 446 3.91 35.89 -14.61
N THR A 447 2.83 35.48 -15.30
CA THR A 447 2.53 35.97 -16.65
C THR A 447 2.15 37.46 -16.70
N LEU A 448 1.49 37.98 -15.66
CA LEU A 448 1.20 39.41 -15.53
C LEU A 448 2.47 40.27 -15.47
N ALA A 449 3.62 39.67 -15.14
CA ALA A 449 4.92 40.35 -15.20
C ALA A 449 5.23 40.89 -16.60
N LEU A 450 4.73 40.26 -17.68
CA LEU A 450 4.91 40.76 -19.05
C LEU A 450 4.13 42.06 -19.28
N LEU A 451 2.88 42.14 -18.81
CA LEU A 451 2.01 43.31 -18.98
C LEU A 451 2.52 44.51 -18.19
N PHE A 452 2.94 44.29 -16.95
CA PHE A 452 3.40 45.37 -16.05
C PHE A 452 4.92 45.59 -16.11
N ARG A 453 5.60 45.19 -17.18
CA ARG A 453 7.06 45.30 -17.33
C ARG A 453 7.50 46.77 -17.45
N PRO A 454 8.14 47.38 -16.43
CA PRO A 454 8.53 48.79 -16.48
C PRO A 454 9.72 49.01 -17.44
N LYS A 455 9.86 50.22 -18.00
CA LYS A 455 11.07 50.61 -18.75
C LYS A 455 12.33 50.42 -17.89
N THR A 456 13.48 50.15 -18.51
CA THR A 456 14.74 49.86 -17.81
C THR A 456 15.23 51.02 -16.94
N THR A 457 14.85 52.25 -17.28
CA THR A 457 15.15 53.49 -16.56
C THR A 457 14.22 53.78 -15.38
N ASN A 458 13.13 53.02 -15.22
CA ASN A 458 12.13 53.27 -14.19
C ASN A 458 12.55 52.69 -12.82
N LYS A 459 12.41 53.46 -11.73
CA LYS A 459 12.70 53.02 -10.35
C LYS A 459 12.00 51.71 -9.95
N PHE A 460 10.79 51.48 -10.45
CA PHE A 460 10.00 50.27 -10.17
C PHE A 460 10.57 48.99 -10.83
N ARG A 461 11.51 49.13 -11.78
CA ARG A 461 12.17 47.99 -12.43
C ARG A 461 12.89 47.08 -11.44
N LYS A 462 13.42 47.61 -10.33
CA LYS A 462 14.09 46.80 -9.28
C LYS A 462 13.09 45.88 -8.57
N TYR A 463 11.94 46.40 -8.16
CA TYR A 463 10.87 45.62 -7.52
C TYR A 463 10.28 44.58 -8.48
N TRP A 464 10.02 44.97 -9.73
CA TRP A 464 9.55 44.04 -10.75
C TRP A 464 10.52 42.88 -10.97
N LYS A 465 11.84 43.13 -11.02
CA LYS A 465 12.86 42.06 -11.12
C LYS A 465 12.82 41.13 -9.92
N SER A 466 12.72 41.67 -8.70
CA SER A 466 12.64 40.88 -7.47
C SER A 466 11.41 39.97 -7.46
N TYR A 467 10.24 40.59 -7.69
CA TYR A 467 8.95 39.91 -7.81
C TYR A 467 9.01 38.77 -8.84
N HIS A 468 9.43 39.07 -10.08
CA HIS A 468 9.47 38.09 -11.17
C HIS A 468 10.41 36.92 -10.86
N HIS A 469 11.53 37.17 -10.17
CA HIS A 469 12.48 36.12 -9.81
C HIS A 469 11.95 35.23 -8.67
N PHE A 470 11.42 35.86 -7.61
CA PHE A 470 10.90 35.16 -6.43
C PHE A 470 9.66 34.33 -6.76
N VAL A 471 8.66 34.95 -7.41
CA VAL A 471 7.44 34.26 -7.84
C VAL A 471 7.74 33.18 -8.87
N GLY A 472 8.66 33.45 -9.81
CA GLY A 472 9.11 32.48 -10.79
C GLY A 472 9.69 31.21 -10.18
N TYR A 473 10.63 31.33 -9.24
CA TYR A 473 11.20 30.15 -8.58
C TYR A 473 10.21 29.42 -7.68
N ALA A 474 9.38 30.16 -6.94
CA ALA A 474 8.32 29.55 -6.15
C ALA A 474 7.38 28.72 -7.04
N CYS A 475 7.00 29.26 -8.20
CA CYS A 475 6.17 28.57 -9.18
C CYS A 475 6.83 27.29 -9.73
N VAL A 476 8.14 27.34 -10.05
CA VAL A 476 8.89 26.15 -10.52
C VAL A 476 8.93 25.06 -9.43
N VAL A 477 9.28 25.44 -8.19
CA VAL A 477 9.37 24.49 -7.07
C VAL A 477 8.00 23.86 -6.79
N LEU A 478 6.95 24.68 -6.67
CA LEU A 478 5.59 24.17 -6.43
C LEU A 478 5.10 23.31 -7.59
N GLY A 479 5.40 23.67 -8.83
CA GLY A 479 5.04 22.88 -10.02
C GLY A 479 5.64 21.47 -9.98
N VAL A 480 6.94 21.36 -9.72
CA VAL A 480 7.65 20.08 -9.62
C VAL A 480 7.16 19.25 -8.43
N VAL A 481 7.05 19.85 -7.23
CA VAL A 481 6.54 19.15 -6.03
C VAL A 481 5.10 18.67 -6.25
N ASN A 482 4.27 19.48 -6.90
CA ASN A 482 2.89 19.10 -7.18
C ASN A 482 2.80 17.94 -8.18
N CYS A 483 3.73 17.83 -9.14
CA CYS A 483 3.82 16.68 -10.04
C CYS A 483 4.15 15.40 -9.26
N PHE A 484 5.14 15.43 -8.36
CA PHE A 484 5.45 14.29 -7.48
C PHE A 484 4.25 13.87 -6.64
N GLN A 485 3.53 14.85 -6.07
CA GLN A 485 2.32 14.56 -5.31
C GLN A 485 1.21 13.97 -6.20
N GLY A 486 1.12 14.41 -7.46
CA GLY A 486 0.21 13.85 -8.46
C GLY A 486 0.48 12.37 -8.73
N PHE A 487 1.74 11.97 -8.91
CA PHE A 487 2.12 10.55 -9.08
C PHE A 487 1.72 9.70 -7.87
N GLN A 488 1.88 10.21 -6.65
CA GLN A 488 1.45 9.51 -5.44
C GLN A 488 -0.08 9.35 -5.38
N VAL A 489 -0.82 10.42 -5.71
CA VAL A 489 -2.29 10.43 -5.77
C VAL A 489 -2.83 9.43 -6.79
N MET A 490 -2.11 9.23 -7.90
CA MET A 490 -2.45 8.26 -8.94
C MET A 490 -2.09 6.81 -8.55
N GLY A 491 -1.37 6.59 -7.45
CA GLY A 491 -0.86 5.27 -7.07
C GLY A 491 0.32 4.79 -7.92
N GLU A 492 0.93 5.69 -8.70
CA GLU A 492 1.97 5.41 -9.68
C GLU A 492 3.39 5.67 -9.13
N SER A 493 3.55 5.65 -7.80
CA SER A 493 4.82 5.93 -7.11
C SER A 493 5.97 4.95 -7.42
N ARG A 494 5.67 3.82 -8.06
CA ARG A 494 6.66 2.81 -8.49
C ARG A 494 6.62 2.57 -10.01
N SER A 495 6.08 3.52 -10.76
CA SER A 495 5.88 3.39 -12.20
C SER A 495 7.11 3.77 -13.02
N TYR A 496 7.22 3.20 -14.22
CA TYR A 496 8.19 3.65 -15.23
C TYR A 496 7.96 5.11 -15.64
N ALA A 497 6.73 5.62 -15.54
CA ALA A 497 6.42 7.02 -15.85
C ALA A 497 7.08 7.98 -14.84
N LEU A 498 7.03 7.66 -13.54
CA LEU A 498 7.74 8.44 -12.51
C LEU A 498 9.25 8.37 -12.72
N LEU A 499 9.79 7.18 -13.06
CA LEU A 499 11.21 7.03 -13.38
C LEU A 499 11.62 7.92 -14.56
N ALA A 500 10.85 7.91 -15.65
CA ALA A 500 11.10 8.75 -16.82
C ALA A 500 11.06 10.25 -16.48
N TYR A 501 10.09 10.66 -15.66
CA TYR A 501 10.00 12.04 -15.17
C TYR A 501 11.22 12.43 -14.34
N CYS A 502 11.65 11.58 -13.40
CA CYS A 502 12.85 11.80 -12.60
C CYS A 502 14.12 11.87 -13.46
N LEU A 503 14.26 11.00 -14.46
CA LEU A 503 15.38 11.03 -15.40
C LEU A 503 15.41 12.36 -16.16
N CYS A 504 14.27 12.83 -16.68
CA CYS A 504 14.18 14.12 -17.38
C CYS A 504 14.53 15.32 -16.47
N LEU A 505 14.08 15.31 -15.22
CA LEU A 505 14.42 16.37 -14.27
C LEU A 505 15.92 16.31 -13.90
N SER A 506 16.46 15.10 -13.71
CA SER A 506 17.87 14.90 -13.35
C SER A 506 18.80 15.31 -14.49
N THR A 507 18.44 15.03 -15.75
CA THR A 507 19.21 15.49 -16.91
C THR A 507 19.17 17.00 -17.02
N LEU A 508 18.02 17.65 -16.79
CA LEU A 508 17.92 19.11 -16.77
C LEU A 508 18.81 19.73 -15.68
N ILE A 509 18.79 19.17 -14.47
CA ILE A 509 19.66 19.60 -13.36
C ILE A 509 21.14 19.41 -13.73
N GLY A 510 21.49 18.26 -14.32
CA GLY A 510 22.86 17.98 -14.79
C GLY A 510 23.34 18.98 -15.84
N ILE A 511 22.47 19.35 -16.80
CA ILE A 511 22.76 20.39 -17.79
C ILE A 511 23.01 21.74 -17.09
N CYS A 512 22.19 22.12 -16.11
CA CYS A 512 22.40 23.35 -15.36
C CYS A 512 23.76 23.36 -14.64
N ILE A 513 24.12 22.27 -13.97
CA ILE A 513 25.42 22.16 -13.28
C ILE A 513 26.56 22.29 -14.29
N ALA A 514 26.49 21.61 -15.44
CA ALA A 514 27.51 21.71 -16.48
C ALA A 514 27.63 23.15 -17.03
N LEU A 515 26.51 23.83 -17.27
CA LEU A 515 26.50 25.22 -17.73
C LEU A 515 27.02 26.20 -16.68
N GLU A 516 26.76 25.98 -15.37
CA GLU A 516 27.36 26.77 -14.29
C GLU A 516 28.87 26.59 -14.22
N VAL A 517 29.36 25.34 -14.25
CA VAL A 517 30.79 25.04 -14.25
C VAL A 517 31.47 25.70 -15.44
N ASN A 518 30.90 25.57 -16.65
CA ASN A 518 31.43 26.23 -17.84
C ASN A 518 31.44 27.76 -17.71
N SER A 519 30.37 28.35 -17.17
CA SER A 519 30.29 29.80 -16.93
C SER A 519 31.35 30.27 -15.94
N TRP A 520 31.63 29.49 -14.89
CA TRP A 520 32.67 29.78 -13.90
C TRP A 520 34.08 29.66 -14.49
N VAL A 521 34.33 28.62 -15.31
CA VAL A 521 35.60 28.46 -16.04
C VAL A 521 35.85 29.64 -16.98
N ILE A 522 34.84 30.08 -17.74
CA ILE A 522 34.94 31.26 -18.62
C ILE A 522 35.23 32.53 -17.79
N PHE A 523 34.56 32.70 -16.65
CA PHE A 523 34.80 33.83 -15.75
C PHE A 523 36.24 33.85 -15.21
N CYS A 524 36.75 32.71 -14.72
CA CYS A 524 38.12 32.58 -14.26
C CYS A 524 39.15 32.85 -15.37
N ARG A 525 38.90 32.34 -16.58
CA ARG A 525 39.76 32.61 -17.76
C ARG A 525 39.80 34.10 -18.07
N LYS A 526 38.64 34.76 -18.15
CA LYS A 526 38.55 36.19 -18.42
C LYS A 526 39.23 37.03 -17.34
N SER A 527 39.03 36.67 -16.07
CA SER A 527 39.72 37.34 -14.95
C SER A 527 41.25 37.18 -15.04
N LYS A 528 41.74 36.04 -15.52
CA LYS A 528 43.18 35.81 -15.74
C LYS A 528 43.70 36.63 -16.93
N GLU A 529 42.96 36.66 -18.04
CA GLU A 529 43.28 37.50 -19.22
C GLU A 529 43.31 38.99 -18.84
N ASP A 530 42.34 39.48 -18.06
CA ASP A 530 42.30 40.86 -17.58
C ASP A 530 43.43 41.19 -16.59
N LYS A 531 43.91 40.20 -15.83
CA LYS A 531 45.09 40.34 -14.97
C LYS A 531 46.37 40.43 -15.81
N LEU A 532 46.56 39.54 -16.78
CA LEU A 532 47.71 39.54 -17.69
C LEU A 532 47.77 40.82 -18.55
N ARG A 533 46.63 41.36 -18.96
CA ARG A 533 46.53 42.68 -19.62
C ARG A 533 46.97 43.82 -18.70
N ARG A 534 46.59 43.79 -17.43
CA ARG A 534 47.03 44.81 -16.44
C ARG A 534 48.51 44.72 -16.10
N GLU A 535 49.08 43.52 -16.14
CA GLU A 535 50.51 43.26 -15.89
C GLU A 535 51.38 43.48 -17.14
N GLY A 536 50.81 43.86 -18.28
CA GLY A 536 51.54 44.16 -19.52
C GLY A 536 52.09 42.93 -20.26
N LEU A 537 51.72 41.71 -19.86
CA LEU A 537 52.20 40.45 -20.46
C LEU A 537 51.51 40.11 -21.80
N ILE A 538 50.45 40.82 -22.17
CA ILE A 538 49.77 40.69 -23.48
C ILE A 538 49.82 42.06 -24.16
N GLY A 539 50.75 42.22 -25.10
CA GLY A 539 50.99 43.47 -25.83
C GLY A 539 49.84 43.87 -26.78
N ILE A 540 49.68 45.18 -26.96
CA ILE A 540 48.83 45.79 -27.98
C ILE A 540 49.47 45.51 -29.36
N GLY A 541 49.03 44.46 -30.04
CA GLY A 541 49.30 44.24 -31.47
C GLY A 541 48.22 44.91 -32.30
N GLY A 542 48.55 46.04 -32.94
CA GLY A 542 47.60 46.94 -33.60
C GLY A 542 47.22 46.60 -35.03
N SER A 543 46.16 47.28 -35.49
CA SER A 543 45.94 47.61 -36.91
C SER A 543 45.02 48.83 -36.99
N ASP A 544 45.60 50.01 -37.18
CA ASP A 544 44.99 51.10 -37.95
C ASP A 544 46.13 51.96 -38.52
N GLN A 545 46.53 51.64 -39.75
CA GLN A 545 47.35 52.50 -40.60
C GLN A 545 46.80 52.43 -42.04
N LYS A 546 46.14 53.51 -42.48
CA LYS A 546 46.00 53.99 -43.86
C LYS A 546 45.36 55.39 -43.76
N GLY A 547 45.91 56.48 -44.28
CA GLY A 547 47.07 56.62 -45.15
C GLY A 547 47.66 58.04 -45.09
N SER A 548 48.93 58.08 -45.47
CA SER A 548 49.66 59.28 -45.87
C SER A 548 49.19 59.72 -47.26
N GLY A 549 48.85 60.99 -47.40
CA GLY A 549 48.81 61.70 -48.67
C GLY A 549 49.67 62.96 -48.54
N SER A 550 50.80 62.97 -49.24
CA SER A 550 51.67 64.13 -49.44
C SER A 550 51.84 64.33 -50.94
N SER A 551 51.51 65.53 -51.45
CA SER A 551 52.42 66.31 -52.30
C SER A 551 51.79 67.65 -52.77
N HIS A 552 52.59 68.71 -52.57
CA HIS A 552 52.85 69.90 -53.38
C HIS A 552 51.76 70.58 -54.25
N GLY A 553 51.71 71.91 -54.12
CA GLY A 553 51.16 72.84 -55.11
C GLY A 553 50.47 74.03 -54.47
#